data_AF-A0A496TJS7-F1
#
_entry.id   AF-A0A496TJS7-F1
#
_cell.length_a   1.000
_cell.length_b   1.000
_cell.length_c   1.000
_cell.angle_alpha   90.00
_cell.angle_beta   90.00
_cell.angle_gamma   90.00
#
_symmetry.space_group_name_H-M   'P 1'
#
loop_
_entity.id
_entity.type
_entity.pdbx_description
1 polymer ?
#
loop_
_entity_poly.entity_id
_entity_poly.type
_entity_poly.pdbx_seq_one_letter_code
_entity_poly.pdbx_strand_id
1 'polypeptide(L)' 'PGTIVRANPKDGFVIRAGQGCVRVLEVQLQNHRRLPVKEFLHGAHINPGEKLTSEAQQPN' A
#
# COMPACT_ATOMS: atom_id res chain seq x y z
N PRO A 1 9.11 9.56 4.70
CA PRO A 1 7.76 9.50 4.08
C PRO A 1 7.62 8.16 3.32
N GLY A 2 6.44 7.56 3.31
CA GLY A 2 6.18 6.29 2.62
C GLY A 2 6.14 5.04 3.53
N THR A 3 6.19 5.19 4.85
CA THR A 3 6.04 4.04 5.78
C THR A 3 4.58 3.65 5.93
N ILE A 4 4.25 2.37 5.78
CA ILE A 4 2.92 1.84 6.01
C ILE A 4 2.64 1.82 7.52
N VAL A 5 1.56 2.48 7.93
CA VAL A 5 1.12 2.59 9.33
C VAL A 5 0.03 1.55 9.64
N ARG A 6 -0.84 1.28 8.66
CA ARG A 6 -1.90 0.28 8.74
C ARG A 6 -2.08 -0.36 7.36
N ALA A 7 -2.25 -1.68 7.35
CA ALA A 7 -2.52 -2.46 6.15
C ALA A 7 -3.42 -3.63 6.54
N ASN A 8 -4.70 -3.35 6.84
CA ASN A 8 -5.67 -4.41 7.09
C ASN A 8 -7.05 -4.02 6.53
N PRO A 9 -7.92 -4.97 6.18
CA PRO A 9 -9.22 -4.65 5.55
C PRO A 9 -10.16 -3.81 6.42
N LYS A 10 -9.97 -3.82 7.75
CA LYS A 10 -10.81 -3.11 8.73
C LYS A 10 -10.44 -1.63 8.85
N ASP A 11 -9.16 -1.35 9.02
CA ASP A 11 -8.58 -0.01 9.20
C ASP A 11 -8.21 0.63 7.85
N GLY A 12 -8.08 -0.17 6.80
CA GLY A 12 -7.65 0.22 5.46
C GLY A 12 -6.13 0.26 5.30
N PHE A 13 -5.69 0.87 4.20
CA PHE A 13 -4.27 1.05 3.89
C PHE A 13 -3.87 2.51 4.14
N VAL A 14 -3.02 2.73 5.15
CA VAL A 14 -2.62 4.07 5.61
C VAL A 14 -1.10 4.16 5.59
N ILE A 15 -0.60 5.23 4.97
CA ILE A 15 0.82 5.48 4.78
C ILE A 15 1.18 6.83 5.41
N ARG A 16 2.28 6.86 6.16
CA ARG A 16 2.84 8.09 6.72
C ARG A 16 3.45 8.93 5.60
N ALA A 17 2.95 10.14 5.42
CA ALA A 17 3.49 11.10 4.46
C ALA A 17 4.62 11.93 5.10
N GLY A 18 5.06 13.01 4.43
CA GLY A 18 6.03 13.95 5.01
C GLY A 18 5.51 14.60 6.29
N GLN A 19 4.24 15.03 6.26
CA GLN A 19 3.47 15.43 7.43
C GLN A 19 2.08 14.77 7.37
N GLY A 20 1.61 14.23 8.49
CA GLY A 20 0.35 13.49 8.55
C GLY A 20 0.38 12.13 7.85
N CYS A 21 -0.81 11.67 7.46
CA CYS A 21 -1.02 10.34 6.87
C CYS A 21 -1.91 10.43 5.63
N VAL A 22 -1.67 9.53 4.67
CA VAL A 22 -2.49 9.34 3.47
C VAL A 22 -3.19 7.99 3.58
N ARG A 23 -4.50 7.98 3.39
CA ARG A 23 -5.30 6.77 3.27
C ARG A 23 -5.51 6.44 1.80
N VAL A 24 -5.12 5.23 1.42
CA VAL A 24 -5.32 4.72 0.06
C VAL A 24 -6.68 4.03 0.00
N LEU A 25 -7.46 4.35 -1.03
CA LEU A 25 -8.80 3.78 -1.24
C LEU A 25 -8.79 2.73 -2.35
N GLU A 26 -7.97 2.94 -3.37
CA GLU A 26 -7.83 2.06 -4.52
C GLU A 26 -6.36 1.95 -4.91
N VAL A 27 -5.99 0.80 -5.48
CA VAL A 27 -4.65 0.54 -5.98
C VAL A 27 -4.71 -0.08 -7.36
N GLN A 28 -3.62 0.06 -8.11
CA GLN A 28 -3.46 -0.60 -9.40
C GLN A 28 -2.10 -1.28 -9.40
N LEU A 29 -2.13 -2.62 -9.47
CA LEU A 29 -0.93 -3.41 -9.70
C LEU A 29 -0.48 -3.25 -11.15
N GLN A 30 0.83 -3.40 -11.39
CA GLN A 30 1.39 -3.29 -12.73
C GLN A 30 0.69 -4.24 -13.70
N ASN A 31 0.20 -3.72 -14.83
CA ASN A 31 -0.57 -4.46 -15.84
C ASN A 31 -1.92 -5.06 -15.37
N HIS A 32 -2.42 -4.67 -14.20
CA HIS A 32 -3.75 -5.09 -13.72
C HIS A 32 -4.75 -3.92 -13.73
N ARG A 33 -6.04 -4.28 -13.61
CA ARG A 33 -7.10 -3.29 -13.41
C ARG A 33 -6.98 -2.65 -12.03
N ARG A 34 -7.50 -1.42 -11.90
CA ARG A 34 -7.69 -0.77 -10.60
C ARG A 34 -8.60 -1.66 -9.74
N LEU A 35 -8.24 -1.79 -8.46
CA LEU A 35 -9.04 -2.51 -7.50
C LEU A 35 -9.15 -1.74 -6.17
N PRO A 36 -10.27 -1.92 -5.43
CA PRO A 36 -10.40 -1.41 -4.08
C PRO A 36 -9.29 -1.93 -3.16
N VAL A 37 -8.78 -1.10 -2.27
CA VAL A 37 -7.69 -1.52 -1.37
C VAL A 37 -8.09 -2.66 -0.45
N LYS A 38 -9.39 -2.77 -0.14
CA LYS A 38 -9.92 -3.88 0.65
C LYS A 38 -9.66 -5.21 -0.05
N GLU A 39 -9.97 -5.32 -1.34
CA GLU A 39 -9.72 -6.54 -2.13
C GLU A 39 -8.22 -6.81 -2.24
N PHE A 40 -7.42 -5.76 -2.43
CA PHE A 40 -5.98 -5.88 -2.47
C PHE A 40 -5.41 -6.48 -1.18
N LEU A 41 -5.85 -6.00 -0.03
CA LEU A 41 -5.40 -6.47 1.30
C LEU A 41 -5.88 -7.89 1.65
N HIS A 42 -6.82 -8.48 0.90
CA HIS A 42 -7.17 -9.90 1.08
C HIS A 42 -6.18 -10.83 0.40
N GLY A 43 -5.56 -10.41 -0.71
CA GLY A 43 -4.60 -11.22 -1.47
C GLY A 43 -3.13 -10.83 -1.26
N ALA A 44 -2.87 -9.59 -0.88
CA ALA A 44 -1.52 -9.06 -0.67
C ALA A 44 -1.15 -9.07 0.82
N HIS A 45 -0.02 -9.71 1.13
CA HIS A 45 0.57 -9.68 2.46
C HIS A 45 1.46 -8.44 2.58
N ILE A 46 0.90 -7.36 3.11
CA ILE A 46 1.65 -6.13 3.43
C ILE A 46 1.64 -5.92 4.93
N ASN A 47 2.80 -5.71 5.52
CA ASN A 47 2.92 -5.49 6.94
C ASN A 47 3.09 -3.99 7.27
N PRO A 48 2.48 -3.51 8.36
CA PRO A 48 2.83 -2.23 8.95
C PRO A 48 4.33 -2.15 9.25
N GLY A 49 4.96 -1.03 8.90
CA GLY A 49 6.40 -0.82 9.02
C GLY A 49 7.15 -0.92 7.70
N GLU A 50 6.60 -1.59 6.69
CA GLU A 50 7.17 -1.61 5.34
C GLU A 50 7.16 -0.21 4.72
N LYS A 51 8.13 0.08 3.85
CA LYS A 51 8.27 1.37 3.19
C LYS A 51 8.02 1.20 1.70
N LEU A 52 7.10 1.99 1.16
CA LEU A 52 6.90 2.08 -0.27
C LEU A 52 8.12 2.78 -0.89
N THR A 53 8.94 2.01 -1.59
CA THR A 53 10.06 2.52 -2.40
C THR A 53 9.59 2.70 -3.84
N SER A 54 10.00 3.79 -4.47
CA SER A 54 9.73 4.08 -5.88
C SER A 54 10.65 3.34 -6.85
N GLU A 55 11.63 2.60 -6.32
CA GLU A 55 12.36 1.58 -7.08
C GLU A 55 11.47 0.34 -7.14
N ALA A 56 10.83 0.12 -8.30
CA ALA A 56 10.43 -1.22 -8.67
C ALA A 56 11.67 -2.09 -8.52
N GLN A 57 11.69 -3.01 -7.55
CA GLN A 57 12.74 -3.99 -7.42
C GLN A 57 12.69 -4.87 -8.67
N GLN A 58 13.35 -4.44 -9.73
CA GLN A 58 13.77 -5.27 -10.85
C GLN A 58 14.98 -6.05 -10.34
N PRO A 59 14.88 -7.38 -10.18
CA PRO A 59 16.06 -8.18 -9.93
C PRO A 59 16.96 -8.08 -11.18
N ASN A 60 18.24 -7.78 -10.96
CA ASN A 60 19.32 -8.05 -11.90
C ASN A 60 20.06 -9.30 -11.43
#